data_AF-A0A7Y6N913-F1
#
_entry.id   AF-A0A7Y6N913-F1
#
_cell.length_a   1.000
_cell.length_b   1.000
_cell.length_c   1.000
_cell.angle_alpha   90.00
_cell.angle_beta   90.00
_cell.angle_gamma   90.00
#
_symmetry.space_group_name_H-M   'P 1'
#
loop_
_entity.id
_entity.type
_entity.pdbx_description
1 polymer ?
#
loop_
_entity_poly.entity_id
_entity_poly.type
_entity_poly.pdbx_seq_one_letter_code
_entity_poly.pdbx_strand_id
1 'polypeptide(L)' 'MDYASWHKLENLKVPKSIEIIHLPPCSPELNPSERLWLYNKTEHFT' A
#
# COMPACT_ATOMS: atom_id res chain seq x y z
N MET A 1 -3.62 -2.67 2.04
CA MET A 1 -2.94 -3.00 0.76
C MET A 1 -3.80 -2.51 -0.38
N ASP A 2 -3.19 -1.84 -1.35
CA ASP A 2 -3.89 -1.37 -2.54
C ASP A 2 -4.29 -2.53 -3.47
N TYR A 3 -5.02 -2.23 -4.53
CA TYR A 3 -5.61 -3.20 -5.44
C TYR A 3 -4.70 -3.59 -6.61
N ALA A 4 -3.38 -3.35 -6.53
CA ALA A 4 -2.47 -3.73 -7.59
C ALA A 4 -2.46 -5.25 -7.83
N SER A 5 -2.33 -5.69 -9.08
CA SER A 5 -2.57 -7.08 -9.48
C SER A 5 -1.73 -8.12 -8.72
N TRP A 6 -0.49 -7.78 -8.39
CA TRP A 6 0.41 -8.61 -7.58
C TRP A 6 -0.03 -8.81 -6.12
N HIS A 7 -0.84 -7.92 -5.55
CA HIS A 7 -1.39 -8.05 -4.20
C HIS A 7 -2.59 -9.00 -4.12
N LYS A 8 -3.08 -9.46 -5.27
CA LYS A 8 -4.26 -10.34 -5.41
C LYS A 8 -3.94 -11.67 -6.08
N LEU A 9 -2.66 -11.99 -6.26
CA LEU A 9 -2.28 -13.25 -6.87
C LEU A 9 -2.78 -14.41 -6.00
N GLU A 10 -3.46 -15.37 -6.63
CA GLU A 10 -4.05 -16.54 -5.94
C GLU A 10 -3.02 -17.37 -5.16
N ASN A 11 -1.74 -17.29 -5.56
CA ASN A 11 -0.63 -17.99 -4.92
C ASN A 11 0.12 -17.15 -3.88
N LEU A 12 -0.40 -15.98 -3.49
CA LEU A 12 0.19 -15.18 -2.41
C LEU A 12 0.06 -15.92 -1.07
N LYS A 13 1.19 -16.39 -0.53
CA LYS A 13 1.24 -17.07 0.77
C LYS A 13 1.32 -16.05 1.89
N VAL A 14 0.23 -15.90 2.64
CA VAL A 14 0.17 -15.00 3.80
C VAL A 14 0.34 -15.82 5.08
N PRO A 15 1.32 -15.49 5.95
CA PRO A 15 1.45 -16.13 7.26
C PRO A 15 0.18 -15.97 8.10
N LYS A 16 -0.16 -16.98 8.92
CA LYS A 16 -1.37 -16.96 9.78
C LYS A 16 -1.40 -15.81 10.80
N SER A 17 -0.25 -15.21 11.09
CA SER A 17 -0.11 -14.09 12.01
C SER A 17 -0.36 -12.72 11.37
N ILE A 18 -0.71 -12.68 10.08
CA ILE A 18 -0.90 -11.44 9.33
C ILE A 18 -2.31 -11.44 8.74
N GLU A 19 -3.02 -10.34 8.96
CA GLU A 19 -4.29 -10.05 8.30
C GLU A 19 -4.07 -8.97 7.23
N ILE A 20 -4.70 -9.15 6.07
CA ILE A 20 -4.66 -8.16 4.97
C ILE A 20 -5.94 -7.35 4.98
N ILE A 21 -5.77 -6.04 5.15
CA ILE A 21 -6.85 -5.06 4.96
C ILE A 21 -6.72 -4.46 3.57
N HIS A 22 -7.77 -4.58 2.76
CA HIS A 22 -7.82 -4.03 1.41
C HIS A 22 -8.37 -2.59 1.44
N LEU A 23 -7.66 -1.68 0.76
CA LEU A 23 -8.06 -0.27 0.69
C LEU A 23 -9.04 -0.04 -0.47
N PRO A 24 -10.05 0.84 -0.36
CA PRO A 24 -10.90 1.21 -1.49
C PRO A 24 -10.10 1.58 -2.75
N PRO A 25 -10.60 1.27 -3.96
CA PRO A 25 -9.94 1.65 -5.20
C PRO A 25 -9.71 3.16 -5.29
N CYS A 26 -8.54 3.56 -5.81
CA CYS A 26 -8.19 4.96 -6.05
C CYS A 26 -8.24 5.86 -4.80
N SER A 27 -8.02 5.31 -3.60
CA SER A 27 -7.95 6.05 -2.33
C SER A 27 -6.51 6.16 -1.77
N PRO A 28 -5.60 6.95 -2.39
CA PRO A 28 -4.24 7.13 -1.90
C PRO A 28 -4.19 7.78 -0.51
N GLU A 29 -5.18 8.59 -0.16
CA GLU A 29 -5.30 9.25 1.16
C GLU A 29 -5.42 8.26 2.32
N LEU A 30 -5.87 7.03 2.05
CA LEU A 30 -5.98 5.95 3.03
C LEU A 30 -4.73 5.08 3.12
N ASN A 31 -3.76 5.28 2.22
CA ASN A 31 -2.50 4.53 2.23
C ASN A 31 -1.42 5.34 2.98
N PRO A 32 -1.02 4.94 4.21
CA PRO A 32 -0.06 5.71 5.01
C PRO A 32 1.31 5.83 4.34
N SER A 33 1.68 4.89 3.46
CA SER A 33 2.91 4.96 2.67
C SER A 33 2.95 6.23 1.82
N GLU A 34 1.85 6.64 1.20
CA GLU A 34 1.78 7.83 0.33
C GLU A 34 2.21 9.10 1.07
N ARG A 35 1.89 9.21 2.37
CA ARG A 35 2.33 10.34 3.20
C ARG A 35 3.84 10.36 3.39
N LEU A 36 4.47 9.21 3.57
CA LEU A 36 5.93 9.10 3.67
C LEU A 36 6.58 9.48 2.34
N TRP A 37 6.06 9.01 1.21
CA TRP A 37 6.56 9.38 -0.12
C TRP A 37 6.44 10.88 -0.36
N LEU A 38 5.33 11.51 0.04
CA LEU A 38 5.16 12.96 -0.07
C LEU A 38 6.21 13.72 0.74
N TYR A 39 6.42 13.33 2.00
CA TYR A 39 7.46 13.91 2.84
C TYR A 39 8.84 13.82 2.19
N ASN A 40 9.24 12.63 1.72
CA ASN A 40 10.54 12.45 1.07
C ASN A 40 10.69 13.30 -0.20
N LYS A 41 9.62 13.42 -1.01
CA LYS A 41 9.62 14.28 -2.19
C LYS A 41 9.89 15.73 -1.82
N THR A 42 9.20 16.24 -0.80
CA THR A 42 9.34 17.62 -0.34
C THR A 42 10.71 17.90 0.28
N GLU A 43 11.24 16.98 1.08
CA GLU A 43 12.47 17.24 1.86
C GLU A 43 13.78 16.85 1.15
N HIS A 44 13.71 15.96 0.16
CA HIS A 44 14.91 15.33 -0.41
C HIS A 44 14.98 15.34 -1.94
N PHE A 45 13.88 15.60 -2.64
CA PHE A 45 13.82 15.50 -4.11
C PHE A 45 13.31 16.78 -4.81
N THR A 46 13.16 17.88 -4.06
CA THR A 46 12.93 19.24 -4.55
C THR A 46 13.95 20.20 -3.95
#